data_AF-X1BPU9-F1
#
_entry.id   AF-X1BPU9-F1
#
_cell.length_a   1.000
_cell.length_b   1.000
_cell.length_c   1.000
_cell.angle_alpha   90.00
_cell.angle_beta   90.00
_cell.angle_gamma   90.00
#
_symmetry.space_group_name_H-M   'P 1'
#
loop_
_entity.id
_entity.type
_entity.pdbx_description
1 polymer ?
#
loop_
_entity_poly.entity_id
_entity_poly.type
_entity_poly.pdbx_seq_one_letter_code
_entity_poly.pdbx_strand_id
1 'polypeptide(L)'
;MDVGMSIASVVFEIHKKVPGLGKAELFKSGMNVGKDIIGTMANTLILAFAGGSLCVMILLMAYDMPYFRAINLNTVSTEIIQGLSGSIGLILTVPITSIASALFITKSPRKNFNND
;
A
#
# COMPACT_ATOMS: atom_id res chain seq x y z
N MET A 1 5.03 1.77 3.79
CA MET A 1 5.60 3.01 4.37
C MET A 1 5.38 4.19 3.44
N ASP A 2 5.91 4.15 2.20
CA ASP A 2 5.81 5.23 1.22
C ASP A 2 4.36 5.57 0.80
N VAL A 3 3.49 4.55 0.66
CA VAL A 3 2.07 4.71 0.33
C VAL A 3 1.36 5.68 1.28
N GLY A 4 1.61 5.49 2.57
CA GLY A 4 0.96 6.27 3.61
C GLY A 4 1.44 7.72 3.61
N MET A 5 2.74 7.92 3.38
CA MET A 5 3.32 9.27 3.25
C MET A 5 2.74 10.02 2.05
N SER A 6 2.65 9.35 0.90
CA SER A 6 2.10 9.92 -0.33
C SER A 6 0.63 10.32 -0.15
N ILE A 7 -0.20 9.43 0.40
CA ILE A 7 -1.63 9.72 0.66
C ILE A 7 -1.78 10.87 1.65
N ALA A 8 -1.05 10.84 2.76
CA ALA A 8 -1.13 11.88 3.78
C ALA A 8 -0.70 13.25 3.23
N SER A 9 0.36 13.29 2.42
CA SER A 9 0.84 14.51 1.77
C SER A 9 -0.19 15.09 0.80
N VAL A 10 -0.82 14.24 -0.02
CA VAL A 10 -1.85 14.67 -0.98
C VAL A 10 -3.08 15.22 -0.24
N VAL A 11 -3.58 14.51 0.78
CA VAL A 11 -4.73 14.96 1.57
C VAL A 11 -4.41 16.29 2.28
N PHE A 12 -3.18 16.46 2.77
CA PHE A 12 -2.71 17.71 3.37
C PHE A 12 -2.65 18.86 2.36
N GLU A 13 -2.11 18.62 1.17
CA GLU A 13 -2.01 19.65 0.13
C GLU A 13 -3.39 20.11 -0.37
N ILE A 14 -4.33 19.16 -0.52
CA ILE A 14 -5.71 19.46 -0.92
C ILE A 14 -6.40 20.32 0.14
N HIS A 15 -6.25 19.98 1.42
CA HIS A 15 -6.80 20.80 2.50
C HIS A 15 -6.18 22.19 2.55
N LYS A 16 -4.87 22.31 2.30
CA LYS A 16 -4.18 23.61 2.26
C LYS A 16 -4.67 24.50 1.11
N LYS A 17 -4.95 23.92 -0.06
CA LYS A 17 -5.48 24.66 -1.23
C LYS A 17 -6.95 25.03 -1.10
N VAL A 18 -7.78 24.16 -0.50
CA VAL A 18 -9.22 24.38 -0.35
C VAL A 18 -9.65 24.19 1.12
N PRO A 19 -9.50 25.22 1.97
CA PRO A 19 -9.65 25.12 3.43
C PRO A 19 -11.10 24.96 3.94
N GLY A 20 -12.04 24.55 3.09
CA GLY A 20 -13.44 24.25 3.46
C GLY A 20 -13.92 22.85 3.07
N LEU A 21 -13.02 22.01 2.51
CA LEU A 21 -13.39 20.69 2.02
C LEU A 21 -13.85 19.77 3.17
N GLY A 22 -14.97 19.07 2.97
CA GLY A 22 -15.53 18.18 3.97
C GLY A 22 -14.63 16.96 4.23
N LYS A 23 -14.70 16.39 5.45
CA LYS A 23 -13.96 15.17 5.84
C LYS A 23 -14.17 14.02 4.84
N ALA A 24 -15.41 13.88 4.34
CA ALA A 24 -15.79 12.86 3.37
C ALA A 24 -15.14 13.09 1.99
N GLU A 25 -14.99 14.35 1.56
CA GLU A 25 -14.34 14.68 0.29
C GLU A 25 -12.82 14.48 0.36
N LEU A 26 -12.19 14.85 1.47
CA LEU A 26 -10.77 14.56 1.73
C LEU A 26 -10.50 13.06 1.74
N PHE A 27 -11.35 12.28 2.40
CA PHE A 27 -11.25 10.82 2.39
C PHE A 27 -11.42 10.25 0.97
N LYS A 28 -12.42 10.72 0.22
CA LYS A 28 -12.68 10.27 -1.16
C LYS A 28 -11.50 10.60 -2.08
N SER A 29 -10.89 11.77 -1.91
CA SER A 29 -9.72 12.16 -2.68
C SER A 29 -8.49 11.31 -2.34
N GLY A 30 -8.22 11.09 -1.05
CA GLY A 30 -7.16 10.18 -0.60
C GLY A 30 -7.35 8.76 -1.10
N MET A 31 -8.59 8.27 -1.15
CA MET A 31 -8.93 6.95 -1.69
C MET A 31 -8.70 6.85 -3.20
N ASN A 32 -9.10 7.87 -3.97
CA ASN A 32 -8.90 7.88 -5.42
C ASN A 32 -7.41 7.82 -5.77
N VAL A 33 -6.59 8.66 -5.14
CA VAL A 33 -5.14 8.66 -5.37
C VAL A 33 -4.50 7.38 -4.84
N GLY A 34 -4.93 6.91 -3.67
CA GLY A 34 -4.46 5.65 -3.11
C GLY A 34 -4.74 4.45 -4.01
N LYS A 35 -5.88 4.43 -4.70
CA LYS A 35 -6.24 3.37 -5.66
C LYS A 35 -5.26 3.33 -6.84
N ASP A 36 -4.87 4.48 -7.38
CA ASP A 36 -3.92 4.55 -8.49
C ASP A 36 -2.52 4.09 -8.06
N ILE A 37 -2.10 4.51 -6.86
CA ILE A 37 -0.82 4.15 -6.25
C ILE A 37 -0.75 2.65 -5.89
N ILE A 38 -1.86 2.02 -5.47
CA ILE A 38 -1.91 0.58 -5.18
C ILE A 38 -1.53 -0.23 -6.41
N GLY A 39 -2.05 0.12 -7.59
CA GLY A 39 -1.82 -0.66 -8.81
C GLY A 39 -0.34 -0.74 -9.18
N THR A 40 0.35 0.40 -9.15
CA THR A 40 1.78 0.46 -9.48
C THR A 40 2.64 -0.26 -8.46
N MET A 41 2.36 -0.11 -7.16
CA MET A 41 3.13 -0.79 -6.11
C MET A 41 2.81 -2.28 -5.98
N ALA A 42 1.58 -2.71 -6.22
CA ALA A 42 1.23 -4.13 -6.24
C ALA A 42 2.05 -4.85 -7.33
N ASN A 43 2.19 -4.25 -8.51
CA ASN A 43 3.05 -4.80 -9.56
C ASN A 43 4.51 -4.93 -9.09
N THR A 44 5.05 -3.91 -8.42
CA THR A 44 6.41 -3.98 -7.86
C THR A 44 6.54 -5.07 -6.79
N LEU A 45 5.54 -5.25 -5.91
CA LEU A 45 5.54 -6.29 -4.89
C LEU A 45 5.49 -7.69 -5.50
N ILE A 46 4.63 -7.89 -6.51
CA ILE A 46 4.55 -9.15 -7.24
C ILE A 46 5.90 -9.47 -7.88
N LEU A 47 6.52 -8.48 -8.53
CA LEU A 47 7.83 -8.66 -9.16
C LEU A 47 8.93 -8.95 -8.12
N ALA A 48 8.94 -8.24 -7.00
CA ALA A 48 9.91 -8.46 -5.92
C ALA A 48 9.76 -9.87 -5.32
N PHE A 49 8.52 -10.32 -5.11
CA PHE A 49 8.21 -11.65 -4.60
C PHE A 49 8.61 -12.75 -5.59
N ALA A 50 8.21 -12.61 -6.86
CA ALA A 50 8.58 -13.56 -7.91
C ALA A 50 10.10 -13.63 -8.08
N GLY A 51 10.78 -12.48 -8.10
CA GLY A 51 12.24 -12.37 -8.15
C GLY A 51 12.93 -13.02 -6.95
N GLY A 52 12.42 -12.81 -5.73
CA GLY A 52 12.94 -13.44 -4.52
C GLY A 52 12.75 -14.96 -4.49
N SER A 53 11.63 -15.44 -5.04
CA SER A 53 11.31 -16.87 -5.15
C SER A 53 11.99 -17.60 -6.32
N LEU A 54 12.76 -16.90 -7.17
CA LEU A 54 13.41 -17.52 -8.35
C LEU A 54 14.35 -18.68 -7.98
N CYS A 55 15.15 -18.54 -6.92
CA CYS A 55 16.07 -19.61 -6.50
C CYS A 55 15.32 -20.88 -6.09
N VAL A 56 14.22 -20.73 -5.36
CA VAL A 56 13.34 -21.85 -4.97
C VAL A 56 12.72 -22.49 -6.20
N MET A 57 12.26 -21.68 -7.15
CA MET A 57 11.66 -22.16 -8.40
C MET A 57 12.66 -22.99 -9.23
N ILE A 58 13.91 -22.53 -9.35
CA ILE A 58 15.00 -23.27 -10.04
C ILE A 58 15.29 -24.59 -9.32
N LEU A 59 15.35 -24.60 -7.98
CA LEU A 59 15.63 -25.80 -7.21
C LEU A 59 14.52 -26.85 -7.38
N LEU A 60 13.26 -26.44 -7.36
CA LEU A 60 12.13 -27.34 -7.59
C LEU A 60 12.16 -27.97 -9.00
N MET A 61 12.56 -27.18 -10.01
CA MET A 61 12.73 -27.64 -11.39
C MET A 61 13.88 -28.64 -11.51
N ALA A 62 15.01 -28.39 -10.85
CA ALA A 62 16.18 -29.28 -10.87
C ALA A 62 15.92 -30.66 -10.23
N TYR A 63 15.03 -30.73 -9.24
CA TYR A 63 14.65 -31.97 -8.55
C TYR A 63 13.48 -32.72 -9.21
N ASP A 64 12.94 -32.23 -10.34
CA ASP A 64 11.78 -32.81 -11.04
C ASP A 64 10.61 -33.12 -10.09
N MET A 65 10.39 -32.23 -9.11
CA MET A 65 9.39 -32.46 -8.06
C MET A 65 7.97 -32.30 -8.62
N PRO A 66 7.05 -33.23 -8.32
CA PRO A 66 5.66 -33.07 -8.72
C PRO A 66 5.05 -31.83 -8.05
N TYR A 67 4.30 -31.03 -8.83
CA TYR A 67 3.72 -29.74 -8.41
C TYR A 67 2.96 -29.83 -7.06
N PHE A 68 2.24 -30.93 -6.83
CA PHE A 68 1.52 -31.18 -5.57
C PHE A 68 2.44 -31.30 -4.35
N ARG A 69 3.65 -31.85 -4.51
CA ARG A 69 4.64 -31.94 -3.44
C ARG A 69 5.34 -30.59 -3.24
N ALA A 70 5.60 -29.87 -4.32
CA ALA A 70 6.23 -28.54 -4.28
C ALA A 70 5.38 -27.52 -3.47
N ILE A 71 4.06 -27.48 -3.68
CA ILE A 71 3.18 -26.57 -2.92
C ILE A 71 3.10 -26.93 -1.43
N ASN A 72 3.19 -28.22 -1.10
CA ASN A 72 3.16 -28.71 0.28
C ASN A 72 4.48 -28.51 1.03
N LEU A 73 5.54 -28.02 0.38
CA LEU A 73 6.77 -27.65 1.09
C LEU A 73 6.52 -26.41 1.96
N ASN A 74 6.97 -26.47 3.21
CA ASN A 74 6.91 -25.35 4.14
C ASN A 74 7.55 -24.07 3.56
N THR A 75 8.69 -24.20 2.88
CA THR A 75 9.39 -23.06 2.23
C THR A 75 8.51 -22.37 1.19
N VAL A 76 7.92 -23.14 0.28
CA VAL A 76 7.07 -22.61 -0.81
C VAL A 76 5.79 -22.01 -0.25
N SER A 77 5.14 -22.70 0.69
CA SER A 77 3.95 -22.20 1.37
C SER A 77 4.22 -20.89 2.11
N THR A 78 5.35 -20.77 2.81
CA THR A 78 5.71 -19.56 3.57
C THR A 78 5.94 -18.37 2.66
N GLU A 79 6.66 -18.56 1.54
CA GLU A 79 6.86 -17.54 0.53
C GLU A 79 5.51 -17.03 0.01
N ILE A 80 4.63 -17.93 -0.46
CA ILE A 80 3.33 -17.55 -1.01
C ILE A 80 2.51 -16.75 0.01
N ILE A 81 2.45 -17.22 1.26
CA ILE A 81 1.72 -16.54 2.34
C ILE A 81 2.33 -15.16 2.61
N GLN A 82 3.67 -15.03 2.59
CA GLN A 82 4.36 -13.76 2.80
C GLN A 82 4.01 -12.74 1.69
N GLY A 83 4.05 -13.15 0.42
CA GLY A 83 3.69 -12.30 -0.72
C GLY A 83 2.22 -11.85 -0.68
N LEU A 84 1.31 -12.77 -0.35
CA LEU A 84 -0.11 -12.46 -0.18
C LEU A 84 -0.35 -11.51 1.00
N SER A 85 0.24 -11.80 2.16
CA SER A 85 0.12 -10.97 3.36
C SER A 85 0.65 -9.55 3.12
N GLY A 86 1.78 -9.41 2.41
CA GLY A 86 2.32 -8.10 2.05
C GLY A 86 1.38 -7.29 1.16
N SER A 87 0.78 -7.95 0.16
CA SER A 87 -0.18 -7.32 -0.76
C SER A 87 -1.47 -6.90 -0.05
N ILE A 88 -2.00 -7.74 0.84
CA ILE A 88 -3.18 -7.42 1.65
C ILE A 88 -2.88 -6.23 2.57
N GLY A 89 -1.71 -6.23 3.23
CA GLY A 89 -1.27 -5.11 4.06
C GLY A 89 -1.17 -3.79 3.29
N LEU A 90 -0.69 -3.83 2.05
CA LEU A 90 -0.66 -2.67 1.16
C LEU A 90 -2.07 -2.15 0.85
N ILE A 91 -2.99 -3.03 0.46
CA ILE A 91 -4.38 -2.64 0.14
C ILE A 91 -5.06 -2.03 1.37
N LEU A 92 -4.85 -2.59 2.56
CA LEU A 92 -5.41 -2.08 3.82
C LEU A 92 -4.78 -0.75 4.27
N THR A 93 -3.53 -0.48 3.90
CA THR A 93 -2.85 0.77 4.28
C THR A 93 -3.55 2.01 3.71
N VAL A 94 -4.11 1.92 2.50
CA VAL A 94 -4.78 3.04 1.82
C VAL A 94 -6.03 3.55 2.54
N PRO A 95 -7.04 2.71 2.84
CA PRO A 95 -8.21 3.16 3.59
C PRO A 95 -7.85 3.64 4.99
N ILE A 96 -6.95 2.93 5.68
CA ILE A 96 -6.52 3.29 7.05
C ILE A 96 -5.87 4.68 7.05
N THR A 97 -4.94 4.94 6.13
CA THR A 97 -4.26 6.23 6.04
C THR A 97 -5.21 7.33 5.61
N SER A 98 -6.08 7.08 4.62
CA SER A 98 -7.03 8.09 4.15
C SER A 98 -7.99 8.54 5.25
N ILE A 99 -8.48 7.61 6.08
CA ILE A 99 -9.33 7.92 7.24
C ILE A 99 -8.52 8.70 8.28
N ALA A 100 -7.32 8.22 8.63
CA ALA A 100 -6.47 8.87 9.62
C ALA A 100 -6.15 10.32 9.21
N SER A 101 -5.68 10.54 7.97
CA SER A 101 -5.38 11.86 7.43
C SER A 101 -6.59 12.77 7.45
N ALA A 102 -7.76 12.31 7.00
CA ALA A 102 -8.99 13.10 7.02
C ALA A 102 -9.42 13.50 8.45
N LEU A 103 -9.24 12.62 9.44
CA LEU A 103 -9.57 12.93 10.83
C LEU A 103 -8.59 13.92 11.48
N PHE A 104 -7.29 13.75 11.27
CA PHE A 104 -6.25 14.58 11.89
C PHE A 104 -6.19 15.99 11.30
N ILE A 105 -6.31 16.13 9.96
CA ILE A 105 -6.23 17.42 9.28
C ILE A 105 -7.40 18.33 9.63
N THR A 106 -8.64 17.81 9.67
CA THR A 106 -9.80 18.63 10.01
C THR A 106 -9.84 19.02 11.49
N LYS A 107 -9.04 18.37 12.34
CA LYS A 107 -8.89 18.77 13.75
C LYS A 107 -7.86 19.88 13.95
N SER A 108 -7.03 20.19 12.94
CA SER A 108 -6.00 21.22 13.03
C SER A 108 -6.62 22.60 12.79
N PRO A 109 -6.75 23.47 13.81
CA PRO A 109 -7.24 24.82 13.62
C PRO A 109 -6.16 25.61 12.87
N ARG A 110 -6.59 26.29 11.81
CA ARG A 110 -5.90 27.32 11.02
C ARG A 110 -4.70 27.96 11.76
N LYS A 111 -3.47 27.55 11.45
CA LYS A 111 -2.30 28.41 11.68
C LYS A 111 -2.23 29.40 10.51
N ASN A 112 -2.87 30.55 10.70
CA ASN A 112 -2.74 31.71 9.81
C ASN A 112 -1.25 32.08 9.75
N PHE A 113 -0.57 31.69 8.68
CA PHE A 113 0.70 32.30 8.28
C PHE A 113 0.35 33.48 7.38
N ASN A 114 -0.04 34.58 8.01
CA ASN A 114 0.06 35.91 7.46
C ASN A 114 0.89 36.70 8.48
N ASN A 115 1.81 37.53 7.98
CA ASN A 115 2.98 38.17 8.63
C ASN A 115 4.23 37.28 8.44
N ASP A 116 5.22 37.65 7.62
CA ASP A 116 5.78 38.98 7.34
C ASP A 116 6.07 39.23 5.84
#